data_AF-A0A9D9Q1S1-F1
#
_entry.id   AF-A0A9D9Q1S1-F1
#
_cell.length_a   1.000
_cell.length_b   1.000
_cell.length_c   1.000
_cell.angle_alpha   90.00
_cell.angle_beta   90.00
_cell.angle_gamma   90.00
#
_symmetry.space_group_name_H-M   'P 1'
#
loop_
_entity.id
_entity.type
_entity.pdbx_description
1 polymer ?
#
loop_
_entity_poly.entity_id
_entity_poly.type
_entity_poly.pdbx_seq_one_letter_code
_entity_poly.pdbx_strand_id
1 'polypeptide(L)'
;MSVCVSRGVRCLPALPLALLLAVALTGGELADARHGPDQVLPVIQVDDLPREARDTLALIKQGGPFPYKRDGVVFGNRERRLPSRPRGYYREYTVPTPGARDRGARRIIAGTPGEYYYTEDHYNAFLRIRE
;
A
#
# COMPACT_ATOMS: atom_id res chain seq x y z
N MET A 1 -10.58 -72.40 -44.90
CA MET A 1 -9.67 -71.25 -44.66
C MET A 1 -10.46 -70.15 -43.97
N SER A 2 -9.92 -69.61 -42.88
CA SER A 2 -10.38 -68.43 -42.10
C SER A 2 -11.74 -68.55 -41.39
N VAL A 3 -11.80 -68.97 -40.12
CA VAL A 3 -11.58 -68.19 -38.86
C VAL A 3 -12.75 -67.22 -38.64
N CYS A 4 -13.76 -67.58 -37.83
CA CYS A 4 -13.87 -67.35 -36.37
C CYS A 4 -13.93 -65.86 -36.02
N VAL A 5 -14.74 -65.33 -35.09
CA VAL A 5 -15.73 -65.82 -34.11
C VAL A 5 -16.28 -64.51 -33.49
N SER A 6 -17.53 -64.51 -33.03
CA SER A 6 -18.06 -63.80 -31.84
C SER A 6 -19.39 -63.12 -32.12
N ARG A 7 -20.49 -63.73 -31.68
CA ARG A 7 -21.10 -63.56 -30.32
C ARG A 7 -21.73 -62.16 -30.23
N GLY A 8 -23.02 -61.98 -29.95
CA GLY A 8 -23.95 -62.83 -29.23
C GLY A 8 -24.62 -61.96 -28.16
N VAL A 9 -25.95 -61.86 -28.25
CA VAL A 9 -26.92 -61.69 -27.15
C VAL A 9 -26.94 -60.36 -26.35
N ARG A 10 -27.92 -59.54 -26.73
CA ARG A 10 -28.88 -58.69 -25.97
C ARG A 10 -28.64 -58.45 -24.46
N CYS A 11 -28.80 -57.18 -24.03
CA CYS A 11 -29.33 -56.81 -22.70
C CYS A 11 -29.95 -55.39 -22.72
N LEU A 12 -31.02 -55.23 -21.92
CA LEU A 12 -31.95 -54.09 -21.80
C LEU A 12 -31.27 -52.75 -21.42
N PRO A 13 -31.82 -51.58 -21.82
CA PRO A 13 -31.26 -50.29 -21.41
C PRO A 13 -31.69 -49.94 -19.98
N ALA A 14 -30.73 -49.94 -19.07
CA ALA A 14 -30.83 -49.31 -17.76
C ALA A 14 -30.68 -47.79 -17.92
N LEU A 15 -31.64 -47.02 -17.40
CA LEU A 15 -31.56 -45.56 -17.24
C LEU A 15 -30.52 -45.22 -16.15
N PRO A 16 -29.61 -44.27 -16.38
CA PRO A 16 -29.02 -43.51 -15.29
C PRO A 16 -29.55 -42.06 -15.31
N LEU A 17 -30.16 -41.72 -14.18
CA LEU A 17 -30.36 -40.38 -13.64
C LEU A 17 -29.05 -39.56 -13.77
N ALA A 18 -29.01 -38.57 -14.66
CA ALA A 18 -27.90 -37.63 -14.78
C ALA A 18 -28.41 -36.19 -14.64
N LEU A 19 -28.51 -35.81 -13.37
CA LEU A 19 -28.30 -34.50 -12.76
C LEU A 19 -28.13 -33.30 -13.72
N LEU A 20 -29.11 -32.40 -13.68
CA LEU A 20 -29.08 -31.04 -14.23
C LEU A 20 -27.81 -30.30 -13.79
N LEU A 21 -26.88 -30.05 -14.71
CA LEU A 21 -25.81 -29.10 -14.50
C LEU A 21 -26.37 -27.69 -14.76
N ALA A 22 -26.86 -27.05 -13.71
CA ALA A 22 -27.26 -25.65 -13.75
C ALA A 22 -26.03 -24.78 -14.03
N VAL A 23 -25.93 -24.24 -15.24
CA VAL A 23 -25.06 -23.10 -15.55
C VAL A 23 -25.67 -21.87 -14.87
N ALA A 24 -25.17 -21.54 -13.69
CA ALA A 24 -25.44 -20.27 -13.03
C ALA A 24 -24.28 -19.31 -13.33
N LEU A 25 -24.55 -18.36 -14.21
CA LEU A 25 -23.79 -17.14 -14.40
C LEU A 25 -23.82 -16.33 -13.11
N THR A 26 -22.73 -16.33 -12.34
CA THR A 26 -22.37 -15.18 -11.51
C THR A 26 -20.88 -14.95 -11.70
N GLY A 27 -20.56 -13.95 -12.53
CA GLY A 27 -19.23 -13.36 -12.54
C GLY A 27 -18.95 -12.86 -11.13
N GLY A 28 -18.09 -13.57 -10.41
CA GLY A 28 -17.47 -13.03 -9.22
C GLY A 28 -16.60 -11.87 -9.67
N GLU A 29 -17.07 -10.64 -9.49
CA GLU A 29 -16.16 -9.53 -9.36
C GLU A 29 -15.19 -9.90 -8.23
N LEU A 30 -13.96 -10.21 -8.61
CA LEU A 30 -12.84 -10.05 -7.70
C LEU A 30 -12.78 -8.56 -7.39
N ALA A 31 -13.59 -8.12 -6.42
CA ALA A 31 -13.42 -6.83 -5.81
C ALA A 31 -11.95 -6.77 -5.37
N ASP A 32 -11.16 -5.92 -6.03
CA ASP A 32 -9.79 -5.63 -5.66
C ASP A 32 -9.83 -4.91 -4.30
N ALA A 33 -9.97 -5.70 -3.22
CA ALA A 33 -10.01 -5.24 -1.84
C ALA A 33 -8.62 -4.76 -1.36
N ARG A 34 -7.76 -4.30 -2.29
CA ARG A 34 -6.39 -3.84 -2.02
C ARG A 34 -6.30 -2.32 -1.88
N HIS A 35 -7.36 -1.58 -2.20
CA HIS A 35 -7.41 -0.14 -2.02
C HIS A 35 -8.67 0.24 -1.24
N GLY A 36 -8.56 0.23 0.09
CA GLY A 36 -9.45 1.05 0.91
C GLY A 36 -9.32 2.53 0.49
N PRO A 37 -10.34 3.37 0.73
CA PRO A 37 -10.28 4.78 0.34
C PRO A 37 -8.99 5.39 0.91
N ASP A 38 -8.25 6.11 0.06
CA ASP A 38 -7.12 6.91 0.52
C ASP A 38 -7.60 7.76 1.70
N GLN A 39 -6.93 7.63 2.85
CA GLN A 39 -7.33 8.35 4.05
C GLN A 39 -7.26 9.85 3.75
N VAL A 40 -8.36 10.56 4.00
CA VAL A 40 -8.37 12.02 3.95
C VAL A 40 -7.59 12.51 5.15
N LEU A 41 -6.31 12.81 4.93
CA LEU A 41 -5.42 13.31 5.96
C LEU A 41 -5.70 14.80 6.23
N PRO A 42 -5.64 15.24 7.50
CA PRO A 42 -5.66 16.65 7.82
C PRO A 42 -4.51 17.38 7.13
N VAL A 43 -4.71 18.65 6.82
CA VAL A 43 -3.75 19.46 6.05
C VAL A 43 -3.10 20.50 6.96
N ILE A 44 -1.80 20.73 6.76
CA ILE A 44 -1.06 21.83 7.38
C ILE A 44 -0.37 22.64 6.28
N GLN A 45 -0.45 23.98 6.35
CA GLN A 45 0.30 24.84 5.44
C GLN A 45 1.78 24.86 5.83
N VAL A 46 2.68 25.06 4.86
CA VAL A 46 4.12 25.15 5.13
C VAL A 46 4.42 26.22 6.18
N ASP A 47 3.71 27.34 6.16
CA ASP A 47 3.95 28.46 7.09
C ASP A 47 3.58 28.15 8.55
N ASP A 48 2.65 27.22 8.75
CA ASP A 48 2.19 26.76 10.06
C ASP A 48 3.07 25.64 10.64
N LEU A 49 4.00 25.11 9.86
CA LEU A 49 4.94 24.09 10.33
C LEU A 49 5.92 24.67 11.38
N PRO A 50 6.35 23.85 12.35
CA PRO A 50 7.51 24.19 13.18
C PRO A 50 8.71 24.58 12.32
N ARG A 51 9.51 25.52 12.80
CA ARG A 51 10.68 26.05 12.07
C ARG A 51 11.61 24.92 11.59
N GLU A 52 11.86 23.95 12.46
CA GLU A 52 12.72 22.79 12.16
C GLU A 52 12.14 21.92 11.04
N ALA A 53 10.81 21.80 10.94
CA ALA A 53 10.16 21.05 9.87
C ALA A 53 10.27 21.77 8.53
N ARG A 54 10.16 23.10 8.50
CA ARG A 54 10.42 23.91 7.30
C ARG A 54 11.85 23.77 6.82
N ASP A 55 12.81 23.82 7.74
CA ASP A 55 14.24 23.63 7.43
C ASP A 55 14.50 22.23 6.84
N THR A 56 13.94 21.18 7.45
CA THR A 56 14.03 19.80 6.92
C THR A 56 13.37 19.70 5.53
N LEU A 57 12.21 20.33 5.31
CA LEU A 57 11.54 20.32 4.01
C LEU A 57 12.40 20.97 2.92
N ALA A 58 13.06 22.09 3.24
CA ALA A 58 13.99 22.74 2.32
C ALA A 58 15.17 21.82 1.94
N LEU A 59 15.75 21.10 2.91
CA LEU A 59 16.81 20.12 2.65
C LEU A 59 16.33 18.97 1.77
N ILE A 60 15.10 18.46 2.00
CA ILE A 60 14.51 17.41 1.15
C ILE A 60 14.40 17.87 -0.30
N LYS A 61 13.93 19.10 -0.53
CA LYS A 61 13.83 19.69 -1.88
C LYS A 61 15.19 19.86 -2.55
N GLN A 62 16.22 20.19 -1.79
CA GLN A 62 17.59 20.37 -2.29
C GLN A 62 18.34 19.04 -2.49
N GLY A 63 17.83 17.93 -1.93
CA GLY A 63 18.49 16.63 -1.97
C GLY A 63 19.55 16.42 -0.89
N GLY A 64 19.53 17.22 0.18
CA GLY A 64 20.48 17.17 1.30
C GLY A 64 21.55 18.27 1.22
N PRO A 65 22.66 18.15 1.99
CA PRO A 65 23.03 17.02 2.84
C PRO A 65 22.10 16.83 4.05
N PHE A 66 21.89 15.58 4.47
CA PHE A 66 21.02 15.26 5.60
C PHE A 66 21.81 15.04 6.90
N PRO A 67 21.35 15.57 8.05
CA PRO A 67 22.11 15.55 9.30
C PRO A 67 22.13 14.18 9.98
N TYR A 68 21.12 13.32 9.74
CA TYR A 68 21.05 12.01 10.40
C TYR A 68 21.28 10.86 9.41
N LYS A 69 22.01 9.84 9.86
CA LYS A 69 22.34 8.63 9.07
C LYS A 69 21.13 7.87 8.53
N ARG A 70 19.95 8.08 9.12
CA ARG A 70 18.69 7.41 8.76
C ARG A 70 17.81 8.26 7.85
N ASP A 71 18.18 9.50 7.58
CA ASP A 71 17.41 10.34 6.67
C ASP A 71 17.51 9.81 5.23
N GLY A 72 16.37 9.79 4.54
CA GLY A 72 16.25 9.29 3.17
C GLY A 72 16.07 7.77 3.05
N VAL A 73 16.04 7.01 4.17
CA VAL A 73 15.71 5.58 4.12
C VAL A 73 14.23 5.36 3.78
N VAL A 74 13.92 4.17 3.27
CA VAL A 74 12.54 3.82 2.88
C VAL A 74 11.62 3.77 4.09
N PHE A 75 10.52 4.52 4.03
CA PHE A 75 9.40 4.40 4.96
C PHE A 75 8.41 3.33 4.45
N GLY A 76 8.12 2.34 5.28
CA GLY A 76 7.37 1.15 4.86
C GLY A 76 5.86 1.31 4.81
N ASN A 77 5.29 2.34 5.46
CA ASN A 77 3.84 2.56 5.59
C ASN A 77 3.06 1.27 5.97
N ARG A 78 3.55 0.49 6.94
CA ARG A 78 2.99 -0.84 7.27
C ARG A 78 1.61 -0.74 7.90
N GLU A 79 1.42 0.28 8.72
CA GLU A 79 0.19 0.63 9.42
C GLU A 79 -0.81 1.35 8.48
N ARG A 80 -0.43 1.57 7.21
CA ARG A 80 -1.25 2.17 6.15
C ARG A 80 -1.89 3.50 6.56
N ARG A 81 -1.12 4.34 7.26
CA ARG A 81 -1.53 5.69 7.67
C ARG A 81 -1.45 6.70 6.52
N LEU A 82 -0.63 6.41 5.50
CA LEU A 82 -0.54 7.18 4.25
C LEU A 82 -1.22 6.41 3.11
N PRO A 83 -1.58 7.07 2.00
CA PRO A 83 -2.05 6.43 0.77
C PRO A 83 -1.23 5.20 0.37
N SER A 84 -1.91 4.15 -0.08
CA SER A 84 -1.27 2.90 -0.47
C SER A 84 -0.44 3.09 -1.72
N ARG A 85 0.87 2.81 -1.62
CA ARG A 85 1.84 2.98 -2.72
C ARG A 85 2.82 1.81 -2.75
N PRO A 86 3.47 1.53 -3.90
CA PRO A 86 4.52 0.51 -4.00
C PRO A 86 5.65 0.70 -2.98
N ARG A 87 6.31 -0.39 -2.59
CA ARG A 87 7.45 -0.33 -1.66
C ARG A 87 8.56 0.56 -2.24
N GLY A 88 9.13 1.41 -1.38
CA GLY A 88 10.20 2.35 -1.77
C GLY A 88 9.68 3.70 -2.26
N TYR A 89 8.35 3.88 -2.35
CA TYR A 89 7.74 5.15 -2.72
C TYR A 89 8.00 6.26 -1.69
N TYR A 90 7.87 5.94 -0.41
CA TYR A 90 8.05 6.90 0.67
C TYR A 90 9.46 6.83 1.28
N ARG A 91 9.99 7.99 1.66
CA ARG A 91 11.25 8.16 2.40
C ARG A 91 11.03 8.97 3.67
N GLU A 92 11.72 8.60 4.75
CA GLU A 92 11.63 9.31 6.02
C GLU A 92 12.81 10.28 6.25
N TYR A 93 12.51 11.41 6.88
CA TYR A 93 13.49 12.43 7.24
C TYR A 93 13.22 12.92 8.66
N THR A 94 14.27 13.09 9.43
CA THR A 94 14.21 13.56 10.81
C THR A 94 13.91 15.06 10.84
N VAL A 95 12.96 15.44 11.68
CA VAL A 95 12.76 16.84 12.08
C VAL A 95 13.34 16.99 13.48
N PRO A 96 14.40 17.82 13.67
CA PRO A 96 14.97 18.05 15.00
C PRO A 96 13.91 18.54 16.00
N THR A 97 13.96 18.00 17.21
CA THR A 97 13.19 18.53 18.35
C THR A 97 14.15 19.35 19.23
N PRO A 98 13.93 20.66 19.40
CA PRO A 98 14.79 21.49 20.26
C PRO A 98 14.93 20.90 21.66
N GLY A 99 16.17 20.78 22.15
CA GLY A 99 16.47 20.23 23.47
C GLY A 99 16.42 18.71 23.60
N ALA A 100 16.00 17.98 22.56
CA ALA A 100 16.07 16.52 22.58
C ALA A 100 17.53 16.03 22.51
N ARG A 101 17.85 14.99 23.29
CA ARG A 101 19.16 14.33 23.27
C ARG A 101 19.28 13.27 22.17
N ASP A 102 18.15 12.87 21.60
CA ASP A 102 18.04 11.91 20.52
C ASP A 102 17.42 12.57 19.27
N ARG A 103 16.98 11.77 18.30
CA ARG A 103 16.35 12.28 17.07
C ARG A 103 14.93 12.82 17.28
N GLY A 104 14.35 12.71 18.47
CA GLY A 104 12.95 13.03 18.74
C GLY A 104 11.96 12.16 17.97
N ALA A 105 10.67 12.49 18.11
CA ALA A 105 9.55 11.78 17.47
C ALA A 105 9.15 12.35 16.09
N ARG A 106 9.57 13.59 15.78
CA ARG A 106 9.07 14.35 14.63
C ARG A 106 9.73 13.91 13.32
N ARG A 107 8.96 13.75 12.25
CA ARG A 107 9.46 13.35 10.93
C ARG A 107 8.71 14.05 9.80
N ILE A 108 9.38 14.15 8.65
CA ILE A 108 8.72 14.37 7.35
C ILE A 108 8.84 13.09 6.54
N ILE A 109 7.73 12.65 5.94
CA ILE A 109 7.70 11.58 4.96
C ILE A 109 7.51 12.19 3.58
N ALA A 110 8.43 11.91 2.67
CA ALA A 110 8.35 12.38 1.28
C ALA A 110 7.97 11.23 0.35
N GLY A 111 7.02 11.47 -0.55
CA GLY A 111 6.69 10.62 -1.69
C GLY A 111 7.35 11.17 -2.96
N THR A 112 6.52 11.41 -3.97
CA THR A 112 6.95 12.17 -5.16
C THR A 112 7.20 13.65 -4.83
N PRO A 113 7.96 14.40 -5.65
CA PRO A 113 8.13 15.84 -5.44
C PRO A 113 6.78 16.56 -5.29
N GLY A 114 6.65 17.40 -4.27
CA GLY A 114 5.38 18.04 -3.89
C GLY A 114 4.48 17.21 -2.98
N GLU A 115 4.85 15.96 -2.69
CA GLU A 115 4.14 15.07 -1.77
C GLU A 115 4.91 14.86 -0.46
N TYR A 116 4.47 15.57 0.57
CA TYR A 116 5.11 15.58 1.88
C TYR A 116 4.08 15.48 3.00
N TYR A 117 4.41 14.70 4.02
CA TYR A 117 3.59 14.50 5.20
C TYR A 117 4.42 14.77 6.46
N TYR A 118 3.84 15.48 7.42
CA TYR A 118 4.44 15.73 8.72
C TYR A 118 3.83 14.80 9.77
N THR A 119 4.66 14.28 10.66
CA THR A 119 4.24 13.59 11.89
C THR A 119 5.02 14.17 13.05
N GLU A 120 4.31 14.45 14.14
CA GLU A 120 4.93 14.93 15.39
C GLU A 120 5.09 13.82 16.44
N ASP A 121 4.42 12.68 16.24
CA ASP A 121 4.13 11.65 17.23
C ASP A 121 4.71 10.28 16.85
N HIS A 122 5.77 10.26 16.05
CA HIS A 122 6.48 9.05 15.63
C HIS A 122 5.57 8.08 14.83
N TYR A 123 5.00 8.60 13.74
CA TYR A 123 4.20 7.87 12.74
C TYR A 123 2.80 7.43 13.19
N ASN A 124 2.29 7.93 14.32
CA ASN A 124 0.95 7.59 14.78
C ASN A 124 -0.13 8.37 14.02
N ALA A 125 0.12 9.65 13.74
CA ALA A 125 -0.72 10.53 12.93
C ALA A 125 0.09 11.32 11.90
N PHE A 126 -0.58 11.72 10.82
CA PHE A 126 0.03 12.47 9.73
C PHE A 126 -0.81 13.67 9.31
N LEU A 127 -0.10 14.75 8.97
CA LEU A 127 -0.63 15.94 8.33
C LEU A 127 -0.07 16.06 6.92
N ARG A 128 -0.91 16.25 5.90
CA ARG A 128 -0.46 16.55 4.54
C ARG A 128 0.03 17.98 4.50
N ILE A 129 1.29 18.17 4.13
CA ILE A 129 1.87 19.51 3.96
C ILE A 129 1.37 20.09 2.64
N ARG A 130 0.91 21.34 2.67
CA ARG A 130 0.56 22.14 1.48
C ARG A 130 1.45 23.38 1.41
N GLU A 131 1.94 23.63 0.20
CA GLU A 131 2.85 24.74 -0.11
C GLU A 131 2.09 25.90 -0.73
#